data_AF-A0A1R2AZI6-F1
#
_entry.id   AF-A0A1R2AZI6-F1
#
_cell.length_a   1.000
_cell.length_b   1.000
_cell.length_c   1.000
_cell.angle_alpha   90.00
_cell.angle_beta   90.00
_cell.angle_gamma   90.00
#
_symmetry.space_group_name_H-M   'P 1'
#
loop_
_entity.id
_entity.type
_entity.pdbx_description
1 polymer ?
#
loop_
_entity_poly.entity_id
_entity_poly.type
_entity_poly.pdbx_seq_one_letter_code
_entity_poly.pdbx_strand_id
1 'polypeptide(L)'
;MDDPFLLKQQIEFLQLELDDAKCREIQMKSMYESMLKSFSNPSESSTSSEDLKVLKENHSQELKILETKQRQIIQTYERKIDDLSHTNTNLEENLKRIQARNEENQNQLKFEILKVQEEKNRLQSQLKEKENAENTIEKLNTEIGKLKQMIDQQKFNYDEELLQLRENCNKNLEDLRRIYDSEKVGLQKIIDDQYGKIVKLSQGYLSEELEEMFNTTGNKLDELQNSQSLAIEACKNLKSYLSNPESFSLETMAQYSAFVKLIKNLEKNEQKLKEGIRQKDLQIQSFCKQEGILNGVIFERDAEIIKLKKTIGDLRVEAEGTSKPPVHTPNSKHGRSRTAFQPAENSPGLQPRELDSQECDQKSRKSEKNSPGMVECEICKYYISTTKLVDHLVSCRIEYELRSPSNFSNLSAYEQRYSLEKTENLEKQLGELKIALGKLKNQRDRARVVGEHLLLHLKNVKLELAVSEERACELQLELKQEIKILIKKILMIRSRYPMPLDAISEIDRMVNKASRFFGGKMHFNDED
;
A
#
# COMPACT_ATOMS: atom_id res chain seq x y z
N MET A 1 -59.88 -18.16 -21.79
CA MET A 1 -60.33 -18.96 -20.62
C MET A 1 -61.76 -18.55 -20.39
N ASP A 2 -62.70 -19.44 -20.69
CA ASP A 2 -64.12 -19.13 -20.55
C ASP A 2 -64.47 -18.90 -19.08
N ASP A 3 -65.28 -17.87 -18.82
CA ASP A 3 -65.64 -17.39 -17.50
C ASP A 3 -66.27 -18.54 -16.67
N PRO A 4 -65.72 -18.89 -15.49
CA PRO A 4 -66.26 -19.94 -14.62
C PRO A 4 -67.75 -19.77 -14.30
N PHE A 5 -68.25 -18.53 -14.33
CA PHE A 5 -69.67 -18.23 -14.14
C PHE A 5 -70.53 -18.69 -15.32
N LEU A 6 -70.05 -18.51 -16.56
CA LEU A 6 -70.75 -18.92 -17.78
C LEU A 6 -70.82 -20.44 -17.92
N LEU A 7 -69.74 -21.14 -17.55
CA LEU A 7 -69.69 -22.61 -17.50
C LEU A 7 -70.68 -23.18 -16.49
N LYS A 8 -70.79 -22.55 -15.31
CA LYS A 8 -71.77 -22.97 -14.29
C LYS A 8 -73.21 -22.81 -14.79
N GLN A 9 -73.50 -21.71 -15.49
CA GLN A 9 -74.83 -21.44 -16.03
C GLN A 9 -75.19 -22.41 -17.17
N GLN A 10 -74.22 -22.80 -18.01
CA GLN A 10 -74.42 -23.83 -19.03
C GLN A 10 -74.68 -25.22 -18.43
N ILE A 11 -73.99 -25.58 -17.34
CA ILE A 11 -74.24 -26.83 -16.62
C ILE A 11 -75.65 -26.87 -16.04
N GLU A 12 -76.11 -25.78 -15.41
CA GLU A 12 -77.49 -25.69 -14.88
C GLU A 12 -78.54 -25.83 -15.98
N PHE A 13 -78.31 -25.26 -17.16
CA PHE A 13 -79.24 -25.38 -18.29
C PHE A 13 -79.33 -26.81 -18.83
N LEU A 14 -78.18 -27.48 -19.00
CA LEU A 14 -78.11 -28.88 -19.43
C LEU A 14 -78.76 -29.82 -18.40
N GLN A 15 -78.65 -29.50 -17.11
CA GLN A 15 -79.31 -30.26 -16.04
C GLN A 15 -80.84 -30.18 -16.16
N LEU A 16 -81.36 -28.99 -16.47
CA LEU A 16 -82.78 -28.74 -16.68
C LEU A 16 -83.33 -29.46 -17.92
N GLU A 17 -82.59 -29.45 -19.03
CA GLU A 17 -82.96 -30.20 -20.24
C GLU A 17 -82.97 -31.71 -20.00
N LEU A 18 -82.02 -32.21 -19.21
CA LEU A 18 -81.95 -33.63 -18.85
C LEU A 18 -83.15 -34.06 -18.00
N ASP A 19 -83.56 -33.23 -17.05
CA ASP A 19 -84.72 -33.54 -16.19
C ASP A 19 -86.04 -33.46 -16.97
N ASP A 20 -86.18 -32.53 -17.92
CA ASP A 20 -87.33 -32.49 -18.81
C ASP A 20 -87.38 -33.72 -19.76
N ALA A 21 -86.23 -34.15 -20.28
CA ALA A 21 -86.13 -35.36 -21.09
C ALA A 21 -86.54 -36.62 -20.29
N LYS A 22 -86.11 -36.75 -19.03
CA LYS A 22 -86.53 -37.85 -18.14
C LYS A 22 -88.04 -37.83 -17.88
N CYS A 23 -88.63 -36.65 -17.67
CA CYS A 23 -90.08 -36.51 -17.50
C CYS A 23 -90.84 -36.98 -18.75
N ARG A 24 -90.38 -36.61 -19.95
CA ARG A 24 -90.98 -37.09 -21.22
C ARG A 24 -90.82 -38.60 -21.39
N GLU A 25 -89.68 -39.17 -21.01
CA GLU A 25 -89.46 -40.61 -21.06
C GLU A 25 -90.41 -41.38 -20.13
N ILE A 26 -90.62 -40.88 -18.91
CA ILE A 26 -91.56 -41.46 -17.94
C ILE A 26 -93.00 -41.38 -18.47
N GLN A 27 -93.41 -40.26 -19.07
CA GLN A 27 -94.72 -40.14 -19.71
C GLN A 27 -94.89 -41.12 -20.88
N MET A 28 -93.87 -41.25 -21.74
CA MET A 28 -93.87 -42.22 -22.84
C MET A 28 -93.98 -43.65 -22.33
N LYS A 29 -93.20 -44.03 -21.30
CA LYS A 29 -93.28 -45.35 -20.66
C LYS A 29 -94.67 -45.62 -20.07
N SER A 30 -95.26 -44.63 -19.40
CA SER A 30 -96.63 -44.72 -18.86
C SER A 30 -97.70 -44.90 -19.95
N MET A 31 -97.57 -44.20 -21.09
CA MET A 31 -98.44 -44.40 -22.25
C MET A 31 -98.29 -45.79 -22.85
N TYR A 32 -97.05 -46.27 -23.03
CA TYR A 32 -96.79 -47.60 -23.56
C TYR A 32 -97.30 -48.70 -22.61
N GLU A 33 -97.11 -48.56 -21.30
CA GLU A 33 -97.70 -49.48 -20.32
C GLU A 33 -99.23 -49.45 -20.33
N SER A 34 -99.85 -48.28 -20.53
CA SER A 34 -101.31 -48.16 -20.65
C SER A 34 -101.84 -48.81 -21.94
N MET A 35 -101.14 -48.65 -23.05
CA MET A 35 -101.46 -49.36 -24.29
C MET A 35 -101.31 -50.88 -24.12
N LEU A 36 -100.22 -51.35 -23.52
CA LEU A 36 -100.01 -52.79 -23.28
C LEU A 36 -101.08 -53.38 -22.34
N LYS A 37 -101.52 -52.62 -21.31
CA LYS A 37 -102.66 -53.01 -20.48
C LYS A 37 -103.98 -53.06 -21.26
N SER A 38 -104.18 -52.22 -22.27
CA SER A 38 -105.39 -52.26 -23.12
C SER A 38 -105.45 -53.45 -24.07
N PHE A 39 -104.33 -54.12 -24.35
CA PHE A 39 -104.28 -55.38 -25.10
C PHE A 39 -104.44 -56.64 -24.24
N SER A 40 -104.61 -56.50 -22.91
CA SER A 40 -104.67 -57.62 -21.96
C SER A 40 -106.09 -58.15 -21.70
N ASN A 41 -106.97 -58.15 -22.71
CA ASN A 41 -108.24 -58.88 -22.69
C ASN A 41 -108.12 -60.12 -23.60
N PRO A 42 -108.39 -61.34 -23.11
CA PRO A 42 -108.30 -62.54 -23.92
C PRO A 42 -109.58 -62.70 -24.75
N SER A 43 -109.49 -62.46 -26.05
CA SER A 43 -110.48 -62.94 -27.02
C SER A 43 -109.81 -63.91 -27.98
N GLU A 44 -110.29 -65.15 -27.93
CA GLU A 44 -109.91 -66.29 -28.75
C GLU A 44 -110.29 -66.14 -30.23
N SER A 45 -109.76 -67.11 -31.00
CA SER A 45 -110.11 -67.50 -32.39
C SER A 45 -109.39 -66.70 -33.48
N SER A 46 -108.80 -67.28 -34.52
CA SER A 46 -108.78 -68.66 -35.02
C SER A 46 -107.77 -68.78 -36.18
N THR A 47 -107.35 -70.00 -36.49
CA THR A 47 -106.80 -70.49 -37.78
C THR A 47 -105.48 -69.92 -38.34
N SER A 48 -104.34 -70.45 -37.87
CA SER A 48 -103.20 -70.94 -38.70
C SER A 48 -102.09 -71.54 -37.80
N SER A 49 -102.36 -72.72 -37.24
CA SER A 49 -101.56 -73.27 -36.11
C SER A 49 -100.12 -73.68 -36.42
N GLU A 50 -99.75 -73.92 -37.67
CA GLU A 50 -98.38 -74.30 -38.06
C GLU A 50 -97.55 -73.06 -38.43
N ASP A 51 -98.06 -72.21 -39.32
CA ASP A 51 -97.39 -70.98 -39.77
C ASP A 51 -97.15 -70.00 -38.62
N LEU A 52 -98.09 -69.91 -37.67
CA LEU A 52 -97.96 -69.03 -36.51
C LEU A 52 -96.95 -69.57 -35.48
N LYS A 53 -96.68 -70.87 -35.50
CA LYS A 53 -95.65 -71.52 -34.67
C LYS A 53 -94.25 -71.27 -35.27
N VAL A 54 -94.11 -71.43 -36.58
CA VAL A 54 -92.88 -71.08 -37.33
C VAL A 54 -92.60 -69.58 -37.25
N LEU A 55 -93.62 -68.72 -37.37
CA LEU A 55 -93.47 -67.28 -37.24
C LEU A 55 -93.06 -66.87 -35.81
N LYS A 56 -93.63 -67.50 -34.77
CA LYS A 56 -93.22 -67.29 -33.38
C LYS A 56 -91.79 -67.77 -33.12
N GLU A 57 -91.39 -68.88 -33.72
CA GLU A 57 -90.04 -69.42 -33.58
C GLU A 57 -89.01 -68.56 -34.33
N ASN A 58 -89.32 -68.12 -35.55
CA ASN A 58 -88.51 -67.16 -36.30
C ASN A 58 -88.39 -65.82 -35.56
N HIS A 59 -89.50 -65.29 -35.04
CA HIS A 59 -89.49 -64.07 -34.23
C HIS A 59 -88.66 -64.23 -32.94
N SER A 60 -88.73 -65.39 -32.29
CA SER A 60 -87.90 -65.71 -31.11
C SER A 60 -86.41 -65.79 -31.46
N GLN A 61 -86.06 -66.37 -32.62
CA GLN A 61 -84.68 -66.41 -33.11
C GLN A 61 -84.18 -65.00 -33.48
N GLU A 62 -84.99 -64.19 -34.16
CA GLU A 62 -84.68 -62.80 -34.47
C GLU A 62 -84.47 -61.96 -33.20
N LEU A 63 -85.31 -62.15 -32.18
CA LEU A 63 -85.14 -61.51 -30.88
C LEU A 63 -83.82 -61.91 -30.21
N LYS A 64 -83.47 -63.20 -30.20
CA LYS A 64 -82.16 -63.65 -29.67
C LYS A 64 -80.98 -63.06 -30.43
N ILE A 65 -81.08 -62.94 -31.76
CA ILE A 65 -80.04 -62.31 -32.59
C ILE A 65 -79.93 -60.82 -32.26
N LEU A 66 -81.07 -60.12 -32.14
CA LEU A 66 -81.12 -58.71 -31.76
C LEU A 66 -80.56 -58.47 -30.36
N GLU A 67 -80.94 -59.28 -29.37
CA GLU A 67 -80.42 -59.24 -28.00
C GLU A 67 -78.91 -59.46 -27.98
N THR A 68 -78.40 -60.42 -28.75
CA THR A 68 -76.97 -60.70 -28.84
C THR A 68 -76.21 -59.53 -29.48
N LYS A 69 -76.75 -58.95 -30.56
CA LYS A 69 -76.18 -57.74 -31.20
C LYS A 69 -76.20 -56.55 -30.26
N GLN A 70 -77.30 -56.30 -29.56
CA GLN A 70 -77.40 -55.22 -28.57
C GLN A 70 -76.40 -55.42 -27.43
N ARG A 71 -76.26 -56.66 -26.93
CA ARG A 71 -75.26 -56.97 -25.89
C ARG A 71 -73.83 -56.72 -26.36
N GLN A 72 -73.48 -57.06 -27.60
CA GLN A 72 -72.17 -56.77 -28.18
C GLN A 72 -71.92 -55.26 -28.32
N ILE A 73 -72.94 -54.51 -28.73
CA ILE A 73 -72.88 -53.04 -28.82
C ILE A 73 -72.65 -52.44 -27.43
N ILE A 74 -73.42 -52.87 -26.42
CA ILE A 74 -73.26 -52.43 -25.02
C ILE A 74 -71.84 -52.72 -24.52
N GLN A 75 -71.34 -53.95 -24.69
CA GLN A 75 -69.97 -54.32 -24.29
C GLN A 75 -68.87 -53.52 -25.01
N THR A 76 -69.14 -53.02 -26.21
CA THR A 76 -68.21 -52.16 -26.94
C THR A 76 -68.21 -50.75 -26.37
N TYR A 77 -69.39 -50.22 -26.01
CA TYR A 77 -69.51 -48.93 -25.34
C TYR A 77 -68.96 -48.95 -23.92
N GLU A 78 -69.18 -50.02 -23.15
CA GLU A 78 -68.60 -50.20 -21.81
C GLU A 78 -67.07 -50.15 -21.87
N ARG A 79 -66.45 -50.93 -22.77
CA ARG A 79 -64.99 -50.87 -22.99
C ARG A 79 -64.50 -49.48 -23.37
N LYS A 80 -65.24 -48.77 -24.24
CA LYS A 80 -64.88 -47.40 -24.64
C LYS A 80 -65.00 -46.41 -23.47
N ILE A 81 -65.96 -46.60 -22.57
CA ILE A 81 -66.10 -45.79 -21.35
C ILE A 81 -64.92 -46.04 -20.41
N ASP A 82 -64.52 -47.31 -20.23
CA ASP A 82 -63.37 -47.67 -19.39
C ASP A 82 -62.05 -47.07 -19.94
N ASP A 83 -61.83 -47.16 -21.25
CA ASP A 83 -60.66 -46.56 -21.92
C ASP A 83 -60.62 -45.03 -21.75
N LEU A 84 -61.77 -44.37 -21.90
CA LEU A 84 -61.90 -42.93 -21.68
C LEU A 84 -61.69 -42.55 -20.22
N SER A 85 -62.21 -43.35 -19.28
CA SER A 85 -62.01 -43.15 -17.85
C SER A 85 -60.54 -43.23 -17.48
N HIS A 86 -59.84 -44.26 -17.95
CA HIS A 86 -58.40 -44.43 -17.74
C HIS A 86 -57.59 -43.28 -18.35
N THR A 87 -57.94 -42.86 -19.57
CA THR A 87 -57.31 -41.71 -20.22
C THR A 87 -57.52 -40.42 -19.42
N ASN A 88 -58.72 -40.20 -18.89
CA ASN A 88 -59.03 -39.03 -18.08
C ASN A 88 -58.23 -39.02 -16.77
N THR A 89 -58.13 -40.17 -16.07
CA THR A 89 -57.29 -40.29 -14.88
C THR A 89 -55.82 -39.97 -15.17
N ASN A 90 -55.27 -40.47 -16.28
CA ASN A 90 -53.89 -40.16 -16.69
C ASN A 90 -53.69 -38.67 -16.99
N LEU A 91 -54.66 -38.02 -17.63
CA LEU A 91 -54.61 -36.57 -17.89
C LEU A 91 -54.69 -35.74 -16.60
N GLU A 92 -55.54 -36.13 -15.65
CA GLU A 92 -55.63 -35.48 -14.33
C GLU A 92 -54.32 -35.59 -13.55
N GLU A 93 -53.68 -36.77 -13.55
CA GLU A 93 -52.35 -36.93 -12.94
C GLU A 93 -51.29 -36.06 -13.62
N ASN A 94 -51.28 -36.01 -14.95
CA ASN A 94 -50.34 -35.17 -15.70
C ASN A 94 -50.55 -33.68 -15.39
N LEU A 95 -51.81 -33.22 -15.29
CA LEU A 95 -52.13 -31.85 -14.88
C LEU A 95 -51.59 -31.55 -13.48
N LYS A 96 -51.79 -32.45 -12.50
CA LYS A 96 -51.24 -32.29 -11.14
C LYS A 96 -49.70 -32.21 -11.15
N ARG A 97 -49.02 -33.04 -11.95
CA ARG A 97 -47.55 -33.00 -12.08
C ARG A 97 -47.07 -31.69 -12.71
N ILE A 98 -47.77 -31.17 -13.73
CA ILE A 98 -47.45 -29.89 -14.36
C ILE A 98 -47.66 -28.73 -13.38
N GLN A 99 -48.75 -28.74 -12.61
CA GLN A 99 -49.02 -27.73 -11.58
C GLN A 99 -47.92 -27.72 -10.51
N ALA A 100 -47.54 -28.88 -9.97
CA ALA A 100 -46.47 -28.99 -8.99
C ALA A 100 -45.12 -28.45 -9.53
N ARG A 101 -44.76 -28.79 -10.77
CA ARG A 101 -43.54 -28.24 -11.42
C ARG A 101 -43.62 -26.73 -11.61
N ASN A 102 -44.78 -26.19 -11.97
CA ASN A 102 -44.94 -24.75 -12.13
C ASN A 102 -44.83 -24.01 -10.80
N GLU A 103 -45.37 -24.57 -9.72
CA GLU A 103 -45.22 -24.02 -8.36
C GLU A 103 -43.75 -24.05 -7.91
N GLU A 104 -43.04 -25.15 -8.18
CA GLU A 104 -41.60 -25.25 -7.89
C GLU A 104 -40.81 -24.20 -8.67
N ASN A 105 -41.04 -24.07 -9.98
CA ASN A 105 -40.40 -23.06 -10.82
C ASN A 105 -40.72 -21.63 -10.36
N GLN A 106 -41.97 -21.36 -9.94
CA GLN A 106 -42.34 -20.05 -9.37
C GLN A 106 -41.58 -19.77 -8.07
N ASN A 107 -41.40 -20.77 -7.21
CA ASN A 107 -40.67 -20.61 -5.96
C ASN A 107 -39.17 -20.40 -6.21
N GLN A 108 -38.58 -21.12 -7.18
CA GLN A 108 -37.20 -20.89 -7.61
C GLN A 108 -37.01 -19.46 -8.15
N LEU A 109 -37.91 -19.00 -9.02
CA LEU A 109 -37.84 -17.65 -9.58
C LEU A 109 -37.98 -16.57 -8.48
N LYS A 110 -38.87 -16.77 -7.50
CA LYS A 110 -39.00 -15.86 -6.34
C LYS A 110 -37.69 -15.78 -5.53
N PHE A 111 -37.02 -16.91 -5.33
CA PHE A 111 -35.75 -16.94 -4.62
C PHE A 111 -34.64 -16.21 -5.39
N GLU A 112 -34.56 -16.41 -6.71
CA GLU A 112 -33.61 -15.67 -7.55
C GLU A 112 -33.87 -14.16 -7.55
N ILE A 113 -35.13 -13.74 -7.63
CA ILE A 113 -35.50 -12.32 -7.54
C ILE A 113 -35.04 -11.72 -6.20
N LEU A 114 -35.23 -12.43 -5.08
CA LEU A 114 -34.76 -11.97 -3.77
C LEU A 114 -33.24 -11.83 -3.74
N LYS A 115 -32.50 -12.82 -4.25
CA LYS A 115 -31.04 -12.78 -4.31
C LYS A 115 -30.52 -11.60 -5.14
N VAL A 116 -31.13 -11.34 -6.30
CA VAL A 116 -30.80 -10.19 -7.15
C VAL A 116 -31.13 -8.88 -6.45
N GLN A 117 -32.24 -8.81 -5.71
CA GLN A 117 -32.63 -7.62 -4.96
C GLN A 117 -31.66 -7.32 -3.80
N GLU A 118 -31.18 -8.33 -3.09
CA GLU A 118 -30.14 -8.19 -2.06
C GLU A 118 -28.82 -7.69 -2.65
N GLU A 119 -28.40 -8.25 -3.78
CA GLU A 119 -27.19 -7.82 -4.47
C GLU A 119 -27.30 -6.37 -4.96
N LYS A 120 -28.46 -5.98 -5.51
CA LYS A 120 -28.76 -4.59 -5.87
C LYS A 120 -28.63 -3.65 -4.67
N ASN A 121 -29.21 -4.00 -3.52
CA ASN A 121 -29.13 -3.19 -2.30
C ASN A 121 -27.69 -3.05 -1.79
N ARG A 122 -26.90 -4.14 -1.86
CA ARG A 122 -25.48 -4.14 -1.52
C ARG A 122 -24.67 -3.22 -2.43
N LEU A 123 -24.86 -3.33 -3.74
CA LEU A 123 -24.17 -2.47 -4.72
C LEU A 123 -24.56 -1.00 -4.56
N GLN A 124 -25.84 -0.71 -4.28
CA GLN A 124 -26.30 0.65 -4.04
C GLN A 124 -25.68 1.27 -2.77
N SER A 125 -25.45 0.47 -1.73
CA SER A 125 -24.75 0.91 -0.52
C SER A 125 -23.28 1.22 -0.81
N GLN A 126 -22.60 0.36 -1.58
CA GLN A 126 -21.22 0.59 -2.02
C GLN A 126 -21.09 1.83 -2.91
N LEU A 127 -22.08 2.10 -3.77
CA LEU A 127 -22.11 3.30 -4.61
C LEU A 127 -22.14 4.57 -3.74
N LYS A 128 -23.02 4.61 -2.73
CA LYS A 128 -23.10 5.75 -1.80
C LYS A 128 -21.81 5.96 -1.01
N GLU A 129 -21.17 4.89 -0.56
CA GLU A 129 -19.86 4.98 0.11
C GLU A 129 -18.79 5.57 -0.82
N LYS A 130 -18.80 5.16 -2.10
CA LYS A 130 -17.88 5.68 -3.11
C LYS A 130 -18.14 7.17 -3.39
N GLU A 131 -19.40 7.59 -3.54
CA GLU A 131 -19.77 9.01 -3.70
C GLU A 131 -19.30 9.85 -2.50
N ASN A 132 -19.47 9.35 -1.28
CA ASN A 132 -18.98 10.02 -0.08
C ASN A 132 -17.44 10.15 -0.05
N ALA A 133 -16.73 9.11 -0.50
CA ALA A 133 -15.28 9.15 -0.63
C ALA A 133 -14.83 10.17 -1.71
N GLU A 134 -15.50 10.20 -2.87
CA GLU A 134 -15.24 11.18 -3.93
C GLU A 134 -15.45 12.63 -3.45
N ASN A 135 -16.55 12.90 -2.74
CA ASN A 135 -16.81 14.21 -2.12
C ASN A 135 -15.72 14.59 -1.11
N THR A 136 -15.18 13.63 -0.36
CA THR A 136 -14.09 13.88 0.59
C THR A 136 -12.78 14.19 -0.13
N ILE A 137 -12.47 13.47 -1.21
CA ILE A 137 -11.31 13.71 -2.06
C ILE A 137 -11.37 15.11 -2.69
N GLU A 138 -12.53 15.54 -3.16
CA GLU A 138 -12.72 16.86 -3.75
C GLU A 138 -12.46 17.99 -2.74
N LYS A 139 -12.93 17.84 -1.50
CA LYS A 139 -12.63 18.77 -0.40
C LYS A 139 -11.14 18.85 -0.11
N LEU A 140 -10.46 17.70 0.02
CA LEU A 140 -9.02 17.65 0.26
C LEU A 140 -8.22 18.27 -0.89
N ASN A 141 -8.62 18.04 -2.14
CA ASN A 141 -7.98 18.65 -3.32
C ASN A 141 -8.14 20.18 -3.32
N THR A 142 -9.30 20.68 -2.89
CA THR A 142 -9.54 22.11 -2.74
C THR A 142 -8.64 22.72 -1.67
N GLU A 143 -8.45 22.04 -0.54
CA GLU A 143 -7.56 22.46 0.54
C GLU A 143 -6.09 22.44 0.11
N ILE A 144 -5.66 21.38 -0.59
CA ILE A 144 -4.33 21.30 -1.20
C ILE A 144 -4.10 22.48 -2.16
N GLY A 145 -5.11 22.85 -2.96
CA GLY A 145 -5.04 24.02 -3.85
C GLY A 145 -4.77 25.32 -3.09
N LYS A 146 -5.50 25.54 -1.98
CA LYS A 146 -5.30 26.71 -1.11
C LYS A 146 -3.91 26.73 -0.48
N LEU A 147 -3.44 25.59 0.03
CA LEU A 147 -2.12 25.49 0.64
C LEU A 147 -1.00 25.74 -0.36
N LYS A 148 -1.12 25.25 -1.61
CA LYS A 148 -0.16 25.55 -2.68
C LYS A 148 -0.10 27.05 -2.97
N GLN A 149 -1.26 27.70 -3.11
CA GLN A 149 -1.34 29.14 -3.34
C GLN A 149 -0.70 29.93 -2.18
N MET A 150 -0.90 29.51 -0.93
CA MET A 150 -0.24 30.13 0.23
C MET A 150 1.28 29.96 0.20
N ILE A 151 1.79 28.78 -0.16
CA ILE A 151 3.23 28.53 -0.28
C ILE A 151 3.84 29.39 -1.39
N ASP A 152 3.18 29.49 -2.53
CA ASP A 152 3.68 30.29 -3.66
C ASP A 152 3.68 31.79 -3.31
N GLN A 153 2.66 32.28 -2.58
CA GLN A 153 2.64 33.65 -2.06
C GLN A 153 3.76 33.89 -1.05
N GLN A 154 4.02 32.94 -0.14
CA GLN A 154 5.12 33.06 0.82
C GLN A 154 6.48 33.08 0.14
N LYS A 155 6.70 32.23 -0.87
CA LYS A 155 7.94 32.24 -1.67
C LYS A 155 8.14 33.60 -2.33
N PHE A 156 7.10 34.13 -2.97
CA PHE A 156 7.16 35.44 -3.59
C PHE A 156 7.54 36.54 -2.59
N ASN A 157 6.91 36.56 -1.41
CA ASN A 157 7.22 37.53 -0.37
C ASN A 157 8.66 37.39 0.13
N TYR A 158 9.16 36.16 0.35
CA TYR A 158 10.53 35.93 0.80
C TYR A 158 11.56 36.32 -0.27
N ASP A 159 11.28 36.07 -1.55
CA ASP A 159 12.15 36.49 -2.65
C ASP A 159 12.22 38.02 -2.74
N GLU A 160 11.11 38.73 -2.51
CA GLU A 160 11.05 40.19 -2.43
C GLU A 160 11.84 40.74 -1.24
N GLU A 161 11.67 40.16 -0.04
CA GLU A 161 12.46 40.51 1.15
C GLU A 161 13.97 40.29 0.91
N LEU A 162 14.34 39.19 0.28
CA LEU A 162 15.73 38.85 -0.01
C LEU A 162 16.34 39.82 -1.04
N LEU A 163 15.56 40.25 -2.03
CA LEU A 163 15.95 41.29 -2.98
C LEU A 163 16.23 42.62 -2.27
N GLN A 164 15.30 43.08 -1.41
CA GLN A 164 15.48 44.31 -0.63
C GLN A 164 16.71 44.25 0.29
N LEU A 165 16.96 43.07 0.90
CA LEU A 165 18.11 42.87 1.77
C LEU A 165 19.43 42.91 0.99
N ARG A 166 19.45 42.36 -0.24
CA ARG A 166 20.60 42.47 -1.15
C ARG A 166 20.85 43.90 -1.58
N GLU A 167 19.81 44.65 -1.94
CA GLU A 167 19.94 46.07 -2.29
C GLU A 167 20.49 46.90 -1.14
N ASN A 168 20.00 46.67 0.09
CA ASN A 168 20.51 47.33 1.29
C ASN A 168 21.98 46.95 1.59
N CYS A 169 22.35 45.68 1.49
CA CYS A 169 23.74 45.25 1.66
C CYS A 169 24.66 45.89 0.63
N ASN A 170 24.27 45.93 -0.64
CA ASN A 170 25.04 46.58 -1.69
C ASN A 170 25.23 48.07 -1.42
N LYS A 171 24.17 48.76 -1.00
CA LYS A 171 24.24 50.18 -0.62
C LYS A 171 25.20 50.42 0.54
N ASN A 172 25.15 49.59 1.58
CA ASN A 172 26.07 49.69 2.72
C ASN A 172 27.53 49.42 2.32
N LEU A 173 27.78 48.48 1.39
CA LEU A 173 29.11 48.23 0.85
C LEU A 173 29.63 49.42 0.03
N GLU A 174 28.77 50.05 -0.76
CA GLU A 174 29.10 51.26 -1.51
C GLU A 174 29.46 52.42 -0.56
N ASP A 175 28.71 52.58 0.52
CA ASP A 175 28.97 53.59 1.55
C ASP A 175 30.29 53.33 2.29
N LEU A 176 30.58 52.08 2.65
CA LEU A 176 31.87 51.70 3.24
C LEU A 176 33.04 51.94 2.30
N ARG A 177 32.89 51.65 1.01
CA ARG A 177 33.91 51.98 -0.01
C ARG A 177 34.16 53.47 -0.07
N ARG A 178 33.09 54.29 -0.09
CA ARG A 178 33.21 55.75 -0.08
C ARG A 178 33.95 56.27 1.15
N ILE A 179 33.64 55.72 2.34
CA ILE A 179 34.34 56.09 3.59
C ILE A 179 35.83 55.72 3.48
N TYR A 180 36.14 54.50 3.06
CA TYR A 180 37.51 54.02 2.89
C TYR A 180 38.31 54.90 1.93
N ASP A 181 37.75 55.22 0.76
CA ASP A 181 38.42 56.07 -0.24
C ASP A 181 38.67 57.49 0.30
N SER A 182 37.69 58.03 1.03
CA SER A 182 37.80 59.32 1.75
C SER A 182 38.94 59.29 2.77
N GLU A 183 38.97 58.29 3.65
CA GLU A 183 39.99 58.15 4.69
C GLU A 183 41.36 57.90 4.10
N LYS A 184 41.46 57.12 3.03
CA LYS A 184 42.70 56.87 2.30
C LYS A 184 43.31 58.17 1.77
N VAL A 185 42.51 59.04 1.15
CA VAL A 185 42.98 60.36 0.69
C VAL A 185 43.39 61.23 1.88
N GLY A 186 42.62 61.23 2.98
CA GLY A 186 42.97 61.95 4.20
C GLY A 186 44.30 61.51 4.81
N LEU A 187 44.52 60.20 4.91
CA LEU A 187 45.77 59.61 5.39
C LEU A 187 46.95 59.89 4.44
N GLN A 188 46.74 59.80 3.13
CA GLN A 188 47.77 60.14 2.15
C GLN A 188 48.23 61.60 2.31
N LYS A 189 47.28 62.52 2.49
CA LYS A 189 47.60 63.93 2.74
C LYS A 189 48.43 64.11 4.02
N ILE A 190 48.09 63.39 5.10
CA ILE A 190 48.87 63.43 6.35
C ILE A 190 50.29 62.89 6.13
N ILE A 191 50.42 61.78 5.38
CA ILE A 191 51.72 61.21 5.02
C ILE A 191 52.52 62.22 4.21
N ASP A 192 51.94 62.84 3.18
CA ASP A 192 52.60 63.84 2.34
C ASP A 192 53.02 65.07 3.16
N ASP A 193 52.17 65.56 4.07
CA ASP A 193 52.49 66.66 4.98
C ASP A 193 53.65 66.31 5.92
N GLN A 194 53.69 65.08 6.45
CA GLN A 194 54.78 64.60 7.31
C GLN A 194 56.07 64.43 6.51
N TYR A 195 56.01 63.86 5.30
CA TYR A 195 57.15 63.79 4.39
C TYR A 195 57.68 65.19 4.06
N GLY A 196 56.80 66.16 3.79
CA GLY A 196 57.18 67.54 3.56
C GLY A 196 57.88 68.19 4.76
N LYS A 197 57.42 67.90 5.98
CA LYS A 197 58.11 68.32 7.23
C LYS A 197 59.47 67.67 7.38
N ILE A 198 59.57 66.35 7.13
CA ILE A 198 60.83 65.61 7.19
C ILE A 198 61.82 66.16 6.15
N VAL A 199 61.39 66.44 4.92
CA VAL A 199 62.24 67.02 3.88
C VAL A 199 62.74 68.42 4.29
N LYS A 200 61.86 69.29 4.81
CA LYS A 200 62.25 70.61 5.32
C LYS A 200 63.24 70.52 6.48
N LEU A 201 63.02 69.59 7.41
CA LEU A 201 63.95 69.32 8.50
C LEU A 201 65.28 68.82 7.95
N SER A 202 65.29 67.86 7.04
CA SER A 202 66.53 67.34 6.44
C SER A 202 67.31 68.39 5.64
N GLN A 203 66.63 69.34 4.99
CA GLN A 203 67.28 70.48 4.33
C GLN A 203 67.78 71.53 5.35
N GLY A 204 67.09 71.72 6.47
CA GLY A 204 67.56 72.55 7.59
C GLY A 204 68.79 71.95 8.26
N TYR A 205 68.78 70.65 8.53
CA TYR A 205 69.91 69.91 9.09
C TYR A 205 71.11 69.85 8.12
N LEU A 206 70.90 69.75 6.80
CA LEU A 206 71.98 69.86 5.82
C LEU A 206 72.55 71.29 5.69
N SER A 207 71.74 72.31 5.99
CA SER A 207 72.18 73.71 6.07
C SER A 207 72.94 73.99 7.36
N GLU A 208 72.51 73.40 8.48
CA GLU A 208 73.18 73.49 9.78
C GLU A 208 74.47 72.64 9.81
N GLU A 209 74.52 71.43 9.22
CA GLU A 209 75.76 70.63 9.14
C GLU A 209 76.86 71.28 8.27
N LEU A 210 76.49 72.11 7.28
CA LEU A 210 77.44 72.90 6.48
C LEU A 210 77.98 74.13 7.24
N GLU A 211 77.21 74.66 8.19
CA GLU A 211 77.59 75.79 9.04
C GLU A 211 78.30 75.34 10.34
N GLU A 212 78.03 74.11 10.80
CA GLU A 212 78.60 73.47 11.99
C GLU A 212 79.96 72.80 11.71
N MET A 213 80.28 72.46 10.45
CA MET A 213 81.65 72.04 10.08
C MET A 213 82.71 73.16 10.17
N PHE A 214 82.32 74.44 10.26
CA PHE A 214 83.26 75.56 10.36
C PHE A 214 83.44 76.14 11.77
N ASN A 215 82.56 75.85 12.72
CA ASN A 215 82.63 76.41 14.07
C ASN A 215 82.72 75.32 15.14
N THR A 216 83.88 74.65 15.12
CA THR A 216 84.65 74.22 16.30
C THR A 216 83.88 73.65 17.50
N THR A 217 84.15 72.37 17.79
CA THR A 217 84.97 71.96 18.96
C THR A 217 84.96 72.91 20.15
N GLY A 218 83.79 73.15 20.74
CA GLY A 218 83.69 74.07 21.86
C GLY A 218 82.26 74.28 22.31
N ASN A 219 81.72 73.33 23.06
CA ASN A 219 81.24 73.58 24.44
C ASN A 219 80.32 72.44 24.92
N LYS A 220 80.90 71.54 25.71
CA LYS A 220 80.21 70.49 26.49
C LYS A 220 79.49 71.05 27.73
N LEU A 221 78.63 72.07 27.57
CA LEU A 221 77.86 72.61 28.70
C LEU A 221 76.35 72.73 28.44
N ASP A 222 75.90 72.76 27.18
CA ASP A 222 74.46 72.89 26.85
C ASP A 222 73.70 71.55 26.81
N GLU A 223 74.39 70.43 26.63
CA GLU A 223 73.77 69.08 26.66
C GLU A 223 73.21 68.70 28.04
N LEU A 224 73.76 69.27 29.13
CA LEU A 224 73.25 69.02 30.48
C LEU A 224 71.94 69.77 30.77
N GLN A 225 71.75 70.94 30.16
CA GLN A 225 70.58 71.80 30.41
C GLN A 225 69.34 71.35 29.59
N ASN A 226 69.56 70.80 28.39
CA ASN A 226 68.49 70.21 27.57
C ASN A 226 67.96 68.88 28.12
N SER A 227 68.80 68.04 28.73
CA SER A 227 68.33 66.80 29.38
C SER A 227 67.46 67.07 30.62
N GLN A 228 67.69 68.18 31.31
CA GLN A 228 66.94 68.57 32.50
C GLN A 228 65.54 69.14 32.17
N SER A 229 65.39 69.82 31.02
CA SER A 229 64.10 70.33 30.54
C SER A 229 63.15 69.21 30.06
N LEU A 230 63.69 68.20 29.35
CA LEU A 230 62.96 67.01 28.92
C LEU A 230 62.46 66.14 30.11
N ALA A 231 63.25 66.04 31.19
CA ALA A 231 62.84 65.35 32.40
C ALA A 231 61.70 66.05 33.16
N ILE A 232 61.67 67.39 33.14
CA ILE A 232 60.63 68.21 33.78
C ILE A 232 59.31 68.14 32.99
N GLU A 233 59.37 68.07 31.66
CA GLU A 233 58.20 67.93 30.79
C GLU A 233 57.58 66.52 30.87
N ALA A 234 58.41 65.48 30.95
CA ALA A 234 57.95 64.12 31.24
C ALA A 234 57.24 64.01 32.60
N CYS A 235 57.75 64.70 33.63
CA CYS A 235 57.11 64.73 34.96
C CYS A 235 55.80 65.56 34.98
N LYS A 236 55.68 66.63 34.18
CA LYS A 236 54.42 67.39 34.02
C LYS A 236 53.34 66.58 33.30
N ASN A 237 53.72 65.81 32.27
CA ASN A 237 52.81 64.89 31.60
C ASN A 237 52.39 63.76 32.54
N LEU A 238 53.31 63.14 33.28
CA LEU A 238 52.96 62.14 34.30
C LEU A 238 52.02 62.69 35.39
N LYS A 239 52.20 63.95 35.78
CA LYS A 239 51.34 64.64 36.76
C LYS A 239 49.93 64.91 36.21
N SER A 240 49.76 65.21 34.91
CA SER A 240 48.42 65.32 34.31
C SER A 240 47.74 63.95 34.17
N TYR A 241 48.51 62.88 33.86
CA TYR A 241 48.05 61.49 33.89
C TYR A 241 47.61 61.02 35.29
N LEU A 242 48.24 61.52 36.35
CA LEU A 242 47.91 61.19 37.75
C LEU A 242 46.83 62.11 38.36
N SER A 243 46.43 63.19 37.68
CA SER A 243 45.47 64.17 38.21
C SER A 243 44.00 63.83 37.97
N ASN A 244 43.68 62.74 37.25
CA ASN A 244 42.28 62.30 37.09
C ASN A 244 42.12 60.76 37.14
N PRO A 245 42.32 60.11 38.31
CA PRO A 245 42.18 58.66 38.46
C PRO A 245 40.73 58.17 38.34
N GLU A 246 39.75 59.05 38.56
CA GLU A 246 38.32 58.71 38.63
C GLU A 246 37.68 58.49 37.26
N SER A 247 38.11 59.17 36.20
CA SER A 247 37.56 59.01 34.84
C SER A 247 37.93 57.65 34.22
N PHE A 248 39.16 57.19 34.43
CA PHE A 248 39.62 55.88 33.98
C PHE A 248 39.03 54.73 34.80
N SER A 249 38.81 54.93 36.11
CA SER A 249 38.09 53.97 36.96
C SER A 249 36.65 53.75 36.47
N LEU A 250 35.96 54.83 36.05
CA LEU A 250 34.59 54.75 35.53
C LEU A 250 34.52 54.03 34.18
N GLU A 251 35.44 54.32 33.26
CA GLU A 251 35.49 53.69 31.94
C GLU A 251 35.87 52.21 32.03
N THR A 252 36.81 51.87 32.92
CA THR A 252 37.19 50.48 33.20
C THR A 252 36.03 49.71 33.86
N MET A 253 35.28 50.34 34.78
CA MET A 253 34.06 49.77 35.38
C MET A 253 32.92 49.61 34.36
N ALA A 254 32.76 50.55 33.43
CA ALA A 254 31.77 50.45 32.35
C ALA A 254 32.12 49.30 31.39
N GLN A 255 33.39 49.15 31.03
CA GLN A 255 33.88 48.01 30.25
C GLN A 255 33.68 46.69 31.01
N TYR A 256 33.97 46.64 32.31
CA TYR A 256 33.71 45.45 33.14
C TYR A 256 32.23 45.08 33.19
N SER A 257 31.34 46.07 33.32
CA SER A 257 29.88 45.87 33.30
C SER A 257 29.40 45.37 31.94
N ALA A 258 29.97 45.87 30.84
CA ALA A 258 29.71 45.38 29.49
C ALA A 258 30.18 43.93 29.32
N PHE A 259 31.37 43.59 29.82
CA PHE A 259 31.90 42.22 29.81
C PHE A 259 31.01 41.25 30.60
N VAL A 260 30.57 41.62 31.80
CA VAL A 260 29.68 40.78 32.62
C VAL A 260 28.34 40.55 31.92
N LYS A 261 27.79 41.55 31.22
CA LYS A 261 26.57 41.40 30.41
C LYS A 261 26.79 40.47 29.22
N LEU A 262 27.94 40.57 28.54
CA LEU A 262 28.29 39.71 27.42
C LEU A 262 28.39 38.24 27.87
N ILE A 263 29.09 37.97 28.98
CA ILE A 263 29.23 36.64 29.57
C ILE A 263 27.86 36.03 29.90
N LYS A 264 26.97 36.79 30.56
CA LYS A 264 25.60 36.30 30.87
C LYS A 264 24.78 35.98 29.61
N ASN A 265 24.93 36.76 28.54
CA ASN A 265 24.26 36.47 27.28
C ASN A 265 24.82 35.21 26.61
N LEU A 266 26.13 34.99 26.68
CA LEU A 266 26.78 33.79 26.14
C LEU A 266 26.34 32.53 26.91
N GLU A 267 26.30 32.57 28.25
CA GLU A 267 25.79 31.46 29.07
C GLU A 267 24.34 31.12 28.73
N LYS A 268 23.50 32.14 28.50
CA LYS A 268 22.10 31.95 28.10
C LYS A 268 21.97 31.34 26.70
N ASN A 269 22.83 31.72 25.76
CA ASN A 269 22.86 31.15 24.42
C ASN A 269 23.36 29.70 24.43
N GLU A 270 24.38 29.38 25.23
CA GLU A 270 24.87 28.02 25.41
C GLU A 270 23.78 27.09 25.95
N GLN A 271 23.02 27.55 26.96
CA GLN A 271 21.88 26.78 27.49
C GLN A 271 20.79 26.54 26.44
N LYS A 272 20.45 27.55 25.63
CA LYS A 272 19.49 27.39 24.53
C LYS A 272 19.98 26.39 23.49
N LEU A 273 21.27 26.41 23.15
CA LEU A 273 21.84 25.47 22.21
C LEU A 273 21.80 24.03 22.74
N LYS A 274 22.15 23.83 24.02
CA LYS A 274 22.07 22.53 24.69
C LYS A 274 20.66 21.95 24.68
N GLU A 275 19.64 22.77 24.96
CA GLU A 275 18.25 22.31 24.88
C GLU A 275 17.82 22.04 23.44
N GLY A 276 18.27 22.83 22.47
CA GLY A 276 18.04 22.58 21.04
C GLY A 276 18.62 21.24 20.57
N ILE A 277 19.84 20.91 20.97
CA ILE A 277 20.49 19.62 20.68
C ILE A 277 19.68 18.48 21.32
N ARG A 278 19.31 18.61 22.59
CA ARG A 278 18.52 17.60 23.31
C ARG A 278 17.18 17.30 22.63
N GLN A 279 16.50 18.32 22.12
CA GLN A 279 15.25 18.18 21.36
C GLN A 279 15.47 17.42 20.04
N LYS A 280 16.57 17.72 19.33
CA LYS A 280 16.93 17.03 18.09
C LYS A 280 17.30 15.57 18.32
N ASP A 281 18.02 15.25 19.40
CA ASP A 281 18.33 13.86 19.78
C ASP A 281 17.06 13.05 20.05
N LEU A 282 16.08 13.64 20.73
CA LEU A 282 14.77 13.00 20.95
C LEU A 282 14.03 12.76 19.63
N GLN A 283 14.10 13.70 18.67
CA GLN A 283 13.54 13.50 17.33
C GLN A 283 14.23 12.36 16.60
N ILE A 284 15.57 12.31 16.59
CA ILE A 284 16.35 11.23 15.97
C ILE A 284 15.95 9.88 16.55
N GLN A 285 15.85 9.78 17.87
CA GLN A 285 15.44 8.55 18.54
C GLN A 285 14.03 8.11 18.16
N SER A 286 13.10 9.06 17.94
CA SER A 286 11.75 8.76 17.45
C SER A 286 11.75 8.20 16.02
N PHE A 287 12.57 8.77 15.13
CA PHE A 287 12.69 8.31 13.76
C PHE A 287 13.34 6.92 13.67
N CYS A 288 14.37 6.64 14.47
CA CYS A 288 14.96 5.28 14.54
C CYS A 288 13.94 4.22 14.98
N LYS A 289 13.02 4.55 15.90
CA LYS A 289 11.94 3.64 16.29
C LYS A 289 10.96 3.40 15.13
N GLN A 290 10.59 4.45 14.40
CA GLN A 290 9.71 4.34 13.23
C GLN A 290 10.36 3.52 12.10
N GLU A 291 11.65 3.70 11.85
CA GLU A 291 12.43 2.90 10.90
C GLU A 291 12.38 1.40 11.24
N GLY A 292 12.56 1.05 12.53
CA GLY A 292 12.43 -0.35 12.98
C GLY A 292 11.05 -0.95 12.73
N ILE A 293 9.98 -0.18 12.96
CA ILE A 293 8.60 -0.63 12.70
C ILE A 293 8.38 -0.85 11.19
N LEU A 294 8.80 0.10 10.36
CA LEU A 294 8.67 0.01 8.90
C LEU A 294 9.45 -1.18 8.33
N ASN A 295 10.67 -1.41 8.81
CA ASN A 295 11.48 -2.58 8.39
C ASN A 295 10.80 -3.90 8.79
N GLY A 296 10.16 -3.96 9.96
CA GLY A 296 9.34 -5.11 10.36
C GLY A 296 8.18 -5.37 9.40
N VAL A 297 7.43 -4.32 9.04
CA VAL A 297 6.33 -4.42 8.08
C VAL A 297 6.82 -4.87 6.70
N ILE A 298 7.96 -4.35 6.22
CA ILE A 298 8.56 -4.77 4.94
C ILE A 298 8.90 -6.26 4.99
N PHE A 299 9.54 -6.73 6.06
CA PHE A 299 9.90 -8.13 6.23
C PHE A 299 8.67 -9.06 6.22
N GLU A 300 7.61 -8.69 6.93
CA GLU A 300 6.35 -9.44 6.93
C GLU A 300 5.72 -9.52 5.54
N ARG A 301 5.73 -8.41 4.79
CA ARG A 301 5.17 -8.36 3.43
C ARG A 301 6.01 -9.16 2.43
N ASP A 302 7.33 -9.13 2.55
CA ASP A 302 8.20 -9.96 1.71
C ASP A 302 7.98 -11.46 1.97
N ALA A 303 7.80 -11.85 3.23
CA ALA A 303 7.44 -13.23 3.59
C ALA A 303 6.08 -13.65 3.00
N GLU A 304 5.09 -12.76 3.04
CA GLU A 304 3.75 -12.99 2.45
C GLU A 304 3.82 -13.08 0.91
N ILE A 305 4.61 -12.22 0.26
CA ILE A 305 4.86 -12.28 -1.19
C ILE A 305 5.49 -13.62 -1.58
N ILE A 306 6.44 -14.13 -0.80
CA ILE A 306 7.07 -15.44 -1.04
C ILE A 306 6.02 -16.55 -0.93
N LYS A 307 5.16 -16.52 0.10
CA LYS A 307 4.06 -17.49 0.25
C LYS A 307 3.10 -17.45 -0.93
N LEU A 308 2.63 -16.26 -1.33
CA LEU A 308 1.73 -16.09 -2.46
C LEU A 308 2.36 -16.53 -3.78
N LYS A 309 3.64 -16.24 -4.01
CA LYS A 309 4.38 -16.73 -5.18
C LYS A 309 4.40 -18.25 -5.24
N LYS A 310 4.60 -18.91 -4.09
CA LYS A 310 4.56 -20.38 -3.99
C LYS A 310 3.16 -20.89 -4.33
N THR A 311 2.11 -20.36 -3.71
CA THR A 311 0.72 -20.75 -3.98
C THR A 311 0.31 -20.53 -5.44
N ILE A 312 0.72 -19.42 -6.06
CA ILE A 312 0.48 -19.17 -7.50
C ILE A 312 1.22 -20.21 -8.35
N GLY A 313 2.45 -20.57 -7.98
CA GLY A 313 3.21 -21.62 -8.64
C GLY A 313 2.50 -22.98 -8.56
N ASP A 314 2.04 -23.35 -7.36
CA ASP A 314 1.34 -24.61 -7.09
C ASP A 314 0.01 -24.69 -7.88
N LEU A 315 -0.82 -23.63 -7.81
CA LEU A 315 -2.08 -23.55 -8.57
C LEU A 315 -1.86 -23.57 -10.09
N ARG A 316 -0.74 -23.03 -10.58
CA ARG A 316 -0.41 -23.09 -12.01
C ARG A 316 -0.07 -24.51 -12.44
N VAL A 317 0.63 -25.28 -11.61
CA VAL A 317 0.91 -26.69 -11.85
C VAL A 317 -0.38 -27.52 -11.82
N GLU A 318 -1.31 -27.21 -10.92
CA GLU A 318 -2.62 -27.88 -10.87
C GLU A 318 -3.53 -27.51 -12.04
N ALA A 319 -3.53 -26.24 -12.48
CA ALA A 319 -4.35 -25.76 -13.60
C ALA A 319 -3.81 -26.19 -14.98
N GLU A 320 -2.50 -26.28 -15.15
CA GLU A 320 -1.87 -26.72 -16.42
C GLU A 320 -1.89 -28.26 -16.57
N GLY A 321 -2.23 -29.02 -15.52
CA GLY A 321 -2.08 -30.46 -15.48
C GLY A 321 -0.60 -30.88 -15.58
N THR A 322 -0.26 -32.10 -15.14
CA THR A 322 1.10 -32.64 -15.24
C THR A 322 1.46 -33.01 -16.68
N SER A 323 1.42 -32.06 -17.61
CA SER A 323 1.82 -32.23 -19.00
C SER A 323 2.72 -31.09 -19.45
N LYS A 324 3.88 -30.96 -18.81
CA LYS A 324 5.04 -30.42 -19.51
C LYS A 324 5.78 -31.59 -20.16
N PRO A 325 5.97 -31.61 -21.49
CA PRO A 325 6.86 -32.58 -22.11
C PRO A 325 8.28 -32.37 -21.58
N PRO A 326 9.14 -33.41 -21.55
CA PRO A 326 10.51 -33.28 -21.08
C PRO A 326 11.21 -32.23 -21.93
N VAL A 327 11.63 -31.13 -21.30
CA VAL A 327 12.47 -30.14 -21.97
C VAL A 327 13.82 -30.81 -22.20
N HIS A 328 14.10 -31.19 -23.44
CA HIS A 328 15.45 -31.53 -23.88
C HIS A 328 16.34 -30.31 -23.67
N THR A 329 17.20 -30.37 -22.64
CA THR A 329 18.36 -29.48 -22.55
C THR A 329 19.36 -29.87 -23.63
N PRO A 330 19.75 -28.95 -24.55
CA PRO A 330 20.87 -29.20 -25.42
C PRO A 330 22.15 -29.13 -24.59
N ASN A 331 22.93 -30.21 -24.61
CA ASN A 331 24.32 -30.21 -24.15
C ASN A 331 25.12 -29.19 -24.98
N SER A 332 25.28 -27.98 -24.47
CA SER A 332 26.22 -26.98 -25.01
C SER A 332 27.49 -27.00 -24.17
N LYS A 333 28.55 -27.50 -24.81
CA LYS A 333 29.92 -27.57 -24.30
C LYS A 333 30.48 -26.18 -24.04
N HIS A 334 31.33 -26.12 -23.02
CA HIS A 334 32.41 -25.18 -22.78
C HIS A 334 32.58 -23.99 -23.74
N GLY A 335 32.46 -22.79 -23.18
CA GLY A 335 33.09 -21.57 -23.66
C GLY A 335 33.54 -20.73 -22.48
N ARG A 336 34.79 -20.94 -22.04
CA ARG A 336 35.50 -20.05 -21.10
C ARG A 336 35.52 -18.63 -21.68
N SER A 337 35.10 -17.64 -20.91
CA SER A 337 35.74 -16.33 -20.93
C SER A 337 35.88 -15.82 -19.50
N ARG A 338 37.15 -15.78 -19.09
CA ARG A 338 37.68 -15.10 -17.91
C ARG A 338 37.75 -13.61 -18.21
N THR A 339 37.27 -12.79 -17.29
CA THR A 339 37.89 -11.54 -16.81
C THR A 339 37.13 -11.17 -15.52
N ALA A 340 37.62 -11.54 -14.34
CA ALA A 340 38.59 -10.79 -13.54
C ALA A 340 38.09 -9.38 -13.16
N PHE A 341 37.48 -9.25 -11.97
CA PHE A 341 37.92 -8.36 -10.87
C PHE A 341 37.09 -8.68 -9.61
N GLN A 342 37.76 -9.20 -8.58
CA GLN A 342 37.37 -9.27 -7.17
C GLN A 342 38.30 -8.30 -6.40
N PRO A 343 38.18 -8.08 -5.06
CA PRO A 343 37.01 -7.69 -4.25
C PRO A 343 37.41 -6.58 -3.24
N ALA A 344 36.47 -6.06 -2.43
CA ALA A 344 36.79 -5.60 -1.08
C ALA A 344 35.57 -5.74 -0.17
N GLU A 345 35.74 -6.59 0.82
CA GLU A 345 34.83 -6.98 1.88
C GLU A 345 34.68 -5.85 2.91
N ASN A 346 33.51 -5.77 3.56
CA ASN A 346 33.37 -5.61 5.02
C ASN A 346 31.89 -5.48 5.40
N SER A 347 31.26 -6.57 5.83
CA SER A 347 30.31 -6.64 6.97
C SER A 347 29.69 -8.04 7.11
N PRO A 348 29.32 -8.45 8.33
CA PRO A 348 29.53 -9.82 8.81
C PRO A 348 28.30 -10.71 8.76
N GLY A 349 28.53 -11.96 8.37
CA GLY A 349 28.16 -13.16 9.14
C GLY A 349 26.70 -13.39 9.49
N LEU A 350 25.98 -14.09 8.61
CA LEU A 350 24.90 -14.99 9.00
C LEU A 350 25.10 -16.35 8.33
N GLN A 351 25.43 -17.35 9.15
CA GLN A 351 25.48 -18.75 8.75
C GLN A 351 24.07 -19.27 8.43
N PRO A 352 23.87 -20.03 7.35
CA PRO A 352 22.79 -21.01 7.27
C PRO A 352 23.33 -22.35 7.77
N ARG A 353 22.70 -22.89 8.82
CA ARG A 353 22.88 -24.27 9.25
C ARG A 353 22.50 -25.23 8.12
N GLU A 354 23.35 -26.23 7.95
CA GLU A 354 23.20 -27.39 7.09
C GLU A 354 21.89 -28.14 7.40
N LEU A 355 21.13 -28.43 6.35
CA LEU A 355 20.06 -29.42 6.37
C LEU A 355 20.68 -30.73 5.91
N ASP A 356 20.84 -31.65 6.86
CA ASP A 356 21.23 -33.03 6.60
C ASP A 356 20.27 -33.69 5.61
N SER A 357 20.87 -34.24 4.56
CA SER A 357 20.23 -35.15 3.63
C SER A 357 20.24 -36.54 4.27
N GLN A 358 19.07 -37.10 4.57
CA GLN A 358 18.96 -38.51 4.94
C GLN A 358 18.14 -39.25 3.89
N GLU A 359 18.85 -40.14 3.19
CA GLU A 359 18.36 -41.11 2.24
C GLU A 359 17.40 -42.13 2.86
N CYS A 360 16.48 -42.59 2.01
CA CYS A 360 16.11 -43.98 1.77
C CYS A 360 15.82 -44.89 2.97
N ASP A 361 14.55 -45.25 3.14
CA ASP A 361 14.17 -46.62 3.49
C ASP A 361 12.72 -46.92 3.05
N GLN A 362 12.55 -47.22 1.76
CA GLN A 362 11.34 -47.89 1.27
C GLN A 362 11.45 -49.39 1.55
N LYS A 363 10.84 -49.83 2.65
CA LYS A 363 10.61 -51.25 2.94
C LYS A 363 9.61 -51.82 1.93
N SER A 364 10.13 -52.65 1.05
CA SER A 364 9.42 -53.60 0.22
C SER A 364 8.66 -54.62 1.09
N ARG A 365 7.32 -54.64 0.98
CA ARG A 365 6.52 -55.79 1.39
C ARG A 365 6.34 -56.70 0.19
N LYS A 366 7.04 -57.83 0.24
CA LYS A 366 6.84 -59.01 -0.61
C LYS A 366 5.40 -59.51 -0.44
N SER A 367 4.73 -59.79 -1.55
CA SER A 367 3.65 -60.77 -1.62
C SER A 367 4.08 -61.90 -2.54
N GLU A 368 4.23 -63.09 -1.96
CA GLU A 368 4.40 -64.35 -2.66
C GLU A 368 3.19 -64.64 -3.57
N LYS A 369 3.47 -65.07 -4.82
CA LYS A 369 2.80 -66.18 -5.53
C LYS A 369 3.35 -66.28 -6.96
N ASN A 370 4.54 -66.85 -7.11
CA ASN A 370 5.04 -67.31 -8.41
C ASN A 370 4.72 -68.80 -8.57
N SER A 371 3.59 -69.11 -9.22
CA SER A 371 3.38 -70.42 -9.85
C SER A 371 3.91 -70.35 -11.30
N PRO A 372 4.77 -71.29 -11.75
CA PRO A 372 5.31 -71.26 -13.11
C PRO A 372 4.19 -71.42 -14.14
N GLY A 373 4.11 -70.49 -15.10
CA GLY A 373 3.13 -70.54 -16.20
C GLY A 373 1.92 -69.61 -16.07
N MET A 374 1.92 -68.67 -15.13
CA MET A 374 0.96 -67.56 -15.07
C MET A 374 1.60 -66.25 -15.53
N VAL A 375 0.93 -65.49 -16.39
CA VAL A 375 1.35 -64.17 -16.89
C VAL A 375 0.26 -63.16 -16.53
N GLU A 376 0.66 -62.00 -16.04
CA GLU A 376 -0.26 -60.91 -15.70
C GLU A 376 -0.75 -60.21 -16.98
N CYS A 377 -2.07 -60.10 -17.16
CA CYS A 377 -2.63 -59.33 -18.27
C CYS A 377 -2.37 -57.84 -18.06
N GLU A 378 -1.74 -57.19 -19.03
CA GLU A 378 -1.37 -55.77 -18.91
C GLU A 378 -2.59 -54.84 -18.81
N ILE A 379 -3.76 -55.27 -19.31
CA ILE A 379 -5.01 -54.50 -19.40
C ILE A 379 -5.82 -54.60 -18.09
N CYS A 380 -6.09 -55.81 -17.59
CA CYS A 380 -6.94 -56.01 -16.39
C CYS A 380 -6.18 -56.39 -15.12
N LYS A 381 -4.85 -56.55 -15.18
CA LYS A 381 -3.96 -56.91 -14.05
C LYS A 381 -4.28 -58.26 -13.39
N TYR A 382 -4.98 -59.15 -14.09
CA TYR A 382 -5.29 -60.50 -13.63
C TYR A 382 -4.20 -61.49 -14.07
N TYR A 383 -3.81 -62.44 -13.20
CA TYR A 383 -2.82 -63.48 -13.53
C TYR A 383 -3.51 -64.66 -14.24
N ILE A 384 -3.12 -64.94 -15.48
CA ILE A 384 -3.75 -65.96 -16.34
C ILE A 384 -2.71 -66.99 -16.79
N SER A 385 -3.11 -68.24 -16.99
CA SER A 385 -2.18 -69.25 -17.48
C SER A 385 -1.76 -68.93 -18.91
N THR A 386 -0.49 -69.17 -19.24
CA THR A 386 0.08 -68.93 -20.59
C THR A 386 -0.74 -69.60 -21.70
N THR A 387 -1.35 -70.75 -21.42
CA THR A 387 -2.21 -71.49 -22.35
C THR A 387 -3.56 -70.82 -22.66
N LYS A 388 -4.03 -69.89 -21.81
CA LYS A 388 -5.28 -69.13 -22.01
C LYS A 388 -5.05 -67.64 -22.28
N LEU A 389 -3.79 -67.24 -22.43
CA LEU A 389 -3.39 -65.84 -22.56
C LEU A 389 -3.95 -65.20 -23.83
N VAL A 390 -3.93 -65.92 -24.97
CA VAL A 390 -4.39 -65.37 -26.25
C VAL A 390 -5.91 -65.13 -26.22
N ASP A 391 -6.69 -66.11 -25.78
CA ASP A 391 -8.15 -65.97 -25.67
C ASP A 391 -8.53 -64.88 -24.66
N HIS A 392 -7.83 -64.81 -23.52
CA HIS A 392 -8.05 -63.76 -22.54
C HIS A 392 -7.67 -62.37 -23.08
N LEU A 393 -6.56 -62.23 -23.80
CA LEU A 393 -6.16 -60.94 -24.38
C LEU A 393 -7.16 -60.47 -25.44
N VAL A 394 -7.74 -61.37 -26.23
CA VAL A 394 -8.78 -61.03 -27.21
C VAL A 394 -10.06 -60.59 -26.49
N SER A 395 -10.55 -61.35 -25.52
CA SER A 395 -11.75 -60.96 -24.76
C SER A 395 -11.55 -59.71 -23.90
N CYS A 396 -10.38 -59.59 -23.24
CA CYS A 396 -10.05 -58.45 -22.39
C CYS A 396 -9.84 -57.18 -23.20
N ARG A 397 -9.27 -57.28 -24.40
CA ARG A 397 -9.16 -56.13 -25.32
C ARG A 397 -10.53 -55.71 -25.86
N ILE A 398 -11.41 -56.65 -26.19
CA ILE A 398 -12.78 -56.32 -26.63
C ILE A 398 -13.57 -55.69 -25.48
N GLU A 399 -13.51 -56.24 -24.26
CA GLU A 399 -14.15 -55.64 -23.08
C GLU A 399 -13.54 -54.29 -22.72
N TYR A 400 -12.23 -54.11 -22.88
CA TYR A 400 -11.55 -52.84 -22.67
C TYR A 400 -11.92 -51.82 -23.75
N GLU A 401 -12.06 -52.20 -25.02
CA GLU A 401 -12.52 -51.30 -26.08
C GLU A 401 -14.02 -50.95 -25.92
N LEU A 402 -14.83 -51.84 -25.33
CA LEU A 402 -16.23 -51.58 -24.96
C LEU A 402 -16.39 -50.77 -23.66
N ARG A 403 -15.41 -50.83 -22.73
CA ARG A 403 -15.37 -50.03 -21.48
C ARG A 403 -14.48 -48.79 -21.56
N SER A 404 -13.67 -48.64 -22.59
CA SER A 404 -12.80 -47.48 -22.78
C SER A 404 -13.68 -46.25 -23.05
N PRO A 405 -13.57 -45.18 -22.25
CA PRO A 405 -14.40 -43.98 -22.38
C PRO A 405 -14.22 -43.23 -23.72
N SER A 406 -13.30 -43.65 -24.57
CA SER A 406 -12.91 -42.96 -25.78
C SER A 406 -13.81 -43.20 -27.00
N ASN A 407 -14.86 -44.03 -26.90
CA ASN A 407 -15.83 -44.24 -27.99
C ASN A 407 -17.28 -43.89 -27.62
N PHE A 408 -17.51 -43.18 -26.51
CA PHE A 408 -18.79 -42.54 -26.25
C PHE A 408 -18.68 -41.04 -26.49
N SER A 409 -19.28 -40.58 -27.58
CA SER A 409 -19.69 -39.19 -27.85
C SER A 409 -20.74 -38.68 -26.85
N ASN A 410 -20.75 -39.20 -25.62
CA ASN A 410 -21.70 -38.93 -24.55
C ASN A 410 -20.98 -38.98 -23.19
N LEU A 411 -19.90 -38.20 -23.03
CA LEU A 411 -19.67 -37.62 -21.70
C LEU A 411 -20.96 -36.88 -21.36
N SER A 412 -21.60 -37.26 -20.25
CA SER A 412 -22.81 -36.61 -19.78
C SER A 412 -22.59 -35.10 -19.83
N ALA A 413 -23.47 -34.37 -20.51
CA ALA A 413 -23.40 -32.91 -20.60
C ALA A 413 -23.24 -32.25 -19.21
N TYR A 414 -23.61 -32.98 -18.14
CA TYR A 414 -23.36 -32.62 -16.74
C TYR A 414 -21.88 -32.62 -16.33
N GLU A 415 -21.09 -33.64 -16.64
CA GLU A 415 -19.66 -33.70 -16.30
C GLU A 415 -18.84 -32.68 -17.10
N GLN A 416 -19.21 -32.47 -18.36
CA GLN A 416 -18.57 -31.47 -19.21
C GLN A 416 -18.91 -30.04 -18.73
N ARG A 417 -20.16 -29.79 -18.31
CA ARG A 417 -20.55 -28.51 -17.68
C ARG A 417 -19.88 -28.31 -16.33
N TYR A 418 -19.79 -29.33 -15.48
CA TYR A 418 -19.13 -29.24 -14.18
C TYR A 418 -17.62 -28.96 -14.33
N SER A 419 -16.97 -29.58 -15.32
CA SER A 419 -15.58 -29.28 -15.66
C SER A 419 -15.42 -27.85 -16.15
N LEU A 420 -16.30 -27.37 -17.04
CA LEU A 420 -16.26 -26.01 -17.59
C LEU A 420 -16.51 -24.95 -16.51
N GLU A 421 -17.49 -25.17 -15.64
CA GLU A 421 -17.83 -24.29 -14.52
C GLU A 421 -16.70 -24.25 -13.47
N LYS A 422 -16.02 -25.38 -13.25
CA LYS A 422 -14.81 -25.43 -12.41
C LYS A 422 -13.66 -24.63 -13.03
N THR A 423 -13.42 -24.76 -14.33
CA THR A 423 -12.39 -23.95 -15.02
C THR A 423 -12.75 -22.47 -15.04
N GLU A 424 -14.00 -22.10 -15.26
CA GLU A 424 -14.46 -20.71 -15.26
C GLU A 424 -14.35 -20.08 -13.86
N ASN A 425 -14.68 -20.83 -12.80
CA ASN A 425 -14.46 -20.39 -11.43
C ASN A 425 -12.97 -20.21 -11.10
N LEU A 426 -12.10 -21.12 -11.54
CA LEU A 426 -10.65 -20.99 -11.36
C LEU A 426 -10.10 -19.79 -12.15
N GLU A 427 -10.56 -19.56 -13.37
CA GLU A 427 -10.19 -18.38 -14.17
C GLU A 427 -10.63 -17.08 -13.52
N LYS A 428 -11.84 -17.04 -12.95
CA LYS A 428 -12.34 -15.89 -12.19
C LYS A 428 -11.48 -15.61 -10.96
N GLN A 429 -11.16 -16.63 -10.17
CA GLN A 429 -10.25 -16.51 -9.03
C GLN A 429 -8.85 -16.03 -9.46
N LEU A 430 -8.35 -16.53 -10.59
CA LEU A 430 -7.06 -16.12 -11.16
C LEU A 430 -7.10 -14.65 -11.60
N GLY A 431 -8.21 -14.17 -12.14
CA GLY A 431 -8.46 -12.76 -12.45
C GLY A 431 -8.46 -11.88 -11.20
N GLU A 432 -9.17 -12.28 -10.15
CA GLU A 432 -9.23 -11.58 -8.87
C GLU A 432 -7.84 -11.49 -8.21
N LEU A 433 -7.08 -12.59 -8.21
CA LEU A 433 -5.71 -12.64 -7.69
C LEU A 433 -4.73 -11.79 -8.52
N LYS A 434 -4.88 -11.72 -9.85
CA LYS A 434 -4.10 -10.81 -10.70
C LYS A 434 -4.36 -9.35 -10.36
N ILE A 435 -5.62 -8.97 -10.11
CA ILE A 435 -6.00 -7.62 -9.69
C ILE A 435 -5.40 -7.31 -8.32
N ALA A 436 -5.51 -8.24 -7.36
CA ALA A 436 -4.92 -8.09 -6.03
C ALA A 436 -3.39 -7.94 -6.10
N LEU A 437 -2.71 -8.74 -6.91
CA LEU A 437 -1.27 -8.63 -7.16
C LEU A 437 -0.90 -7.26 -7.76
N GLY A 438 -1.71 -6.75 -8.70
CA GLY A 438 -1.53 -5.41 -9.25
C GLY A 438 -1.64 -4.32 -8.18
N LYS A 439 -2.64 -4.40 -7.29
CA LYS A 439 -2.81 -3.48 -6.17
C LYS A 439 -1.61 -3.51 -5.22
N LEU A 440 -1.12 -4.71 -4.87
CA LEU A 440 0.04 -4.88 -4.00
C LEU A 440 1.34 -4.35 -4.63
N LYS A 441 1.56 -4.56 -5.93
CA LYS A 441 2.71 -3.98 -6.65
C LYS A 441 2.67 -2.45 -6.61
N ASN A 442 1.50 -1.86 -6.84
CA ASN A 442 1.33 -0.40 -6.75
C ASN A 442 1.58 0.12 -5.33
N GLN A 443 1.14 -0.60 -4.30
CA GLN A 443 1.43 -0.23 -2.90
C GLN A 443 2.92 -0.32 -2.58
N ARG A 444 3.60 -1.38 -3.02
CA ARG A 444 5.06 -1.52 -2.89
C ARG A 444 5.79 -0.37 -3.57
N ASP A 445 5.41 -0.02 -4.80
CA ASP A 445 6.08 1.04 -5.55
C ASP A 445 5.85 2.41 -4.90
N ARG A 446 4.66 2.68 -4.35
CA ARG A 446 4.40 3.87 -3.52
C ARG A 446 5.26 3.90 -2.26
N ALA A 447 5.34 2.78 -1.54
CA ALA A 447 6.17 2.68 -0.34
C ALA A 447 7.65 2.89 -0.65
N ARG A 448 8.13 2.38 -1.79
CA ARG A 448 9.50 2.60 -2.28
C ARG A 448 9.78 4.07 -2.55
N VAL A 449 8.89 4.77 -3.24
CA VAL A 449 9.02 6.22 -3.50
C VAL A 449 9.06 7.02 -2.20
N VAL A 450 8.20 6.69 -1.24
CA VAL A 450 8.22 7.32 0.10
C VAL A 450 9.52 7.02 0.83
N GLY A 451 10.03 5.80 0.75
CA GLY A 451 11.32 5.41 1.34
C GLY A 451 12.50 6.18 0.72
N GLU A 452 12.52 6.35 -0.60
CA GLU A 452 13.54 7.15 -1.30
C GLU A 452 13.47 8.64 -0.88
N HIS A 453 12.26 9.19 -0.71
CA HIS A 453 12.07 10.56 -0.21
C HIS A 453 12.56 10.73 1.23
N LEU A 454 12.25 9.77 2.12
CA LEU A 454 12.72 9.79 3.51
C LEU A 454 14.24 9.65 3.59
N LEU A 455 14.85 8.80 2.75
CA LEU A 455 16.29 8.66 2.67
C LEU A 455 16.97 9.96 2.23
N LEU A 456 16.40 10.64 1.23
CA LEU A 456 16.90 11.94 0.79
C LEU A 456 16.78 13.00 1.90
N HIS A 457 15.66 13.02 2.62
CA HIS A 457 15.46 13.94 3.73
C HIS A 457 16.45 13.68 4.87
N LEU A 458 16.70 12.42 5.22
CA LEU A 458 17.70 12.05 6.22
C LEU A 458 19.11 12.49 5.82
N LYS A 459 19.47 12.34 4.54
CA LYS A 459 20.77 12.82 4.01
C LYS A 459 20.91 14.33 4.15
N ASN A 460 19.85 15.08 3.82
CA ASN A 460 19.85 16.54 3.98
C ASN A 460 19.99 16.96 5.44
N VAL A 461 19.24 16.34 6.36
CA VAL A 461 19.34 16.65 7.80
C VAL A 461 20.73 16.31 8.35
N LYS A 462 21.36 15.21 7.92
CA LYS A 462 22.74 14.89 8.30
C LYS A 462 23.75 15.92 7.79
N LEU A 463 23.54 16.43 6.57
CA LEU A 463 24.38 17.49 6.02
C LEU A 463 24.20 18.80 6.80
N GLU A 464 22.97 19.18 7.11
CA GLU A 464 22.67 20.36 7.94
C GLU A 464 23.30 20.26 9.33
N LEU A 465 23.27 19.07 9.94
CA LEU A 465 23.93 18.82 11.23
C LEU A 465 25.45 19.00 11.11
N ALA A 466 26.09 18.39 10.11
CA ALA A 466 27.53 18.51 9.90
C ALA A 466 27.96 19.98 9.70
N VAL A 467 27.22 20.75 8.90
CA VAL A 467 27.47 22.19 8.69
C VAL A 467 27.28 22.98 9.99
N SER A 468 26.27 22.62 10.80
CA SER A 468 26.05 23.27 12.10
C SER A 468 27.16 22.96 13.10
N GLU A 469 27.68 21.74 13.11
CA GLU A 469 28.80 21.32 13.96
C GLU A 469 30.10 22.02 13.55
N GLU A 470 30.37 22.14 12.24
CA GLU A 470 31.52 22.87 11.70
C GLU A 470 31.47 24.35 12.12
N ARG A 471 30.33 25.02 11.92
CA ARG A 471 30.13 26.42 12.37
C ARG A 471 30.29 26.59 13.87
N ALA A 472 29.82 25.63 14.67
CA ALA A 472 30.00 25.67 16.12
C ALA A 472 31.48 25.55 16.52
N CYS A 473 32.23 24.70 15.84
CA CYS A 473 33.68 24.57 16.02
C CYS A 473 34.43 25.85 15.62
N GLU A 474 34.08 26.47 14.48
CA GLU A 474 34.65 27.75 14.04
C GLU A 474 34.41 28.86 15.08
N LEU A 475 33.16 29.03 15.52
CA LEU A 475 32.81 30.02 16.53
C LEU A 475 33.53 29.76 17.87
N GLN A 476 33.68 28.48 18.25
CA GLN A 476 34.44 28.12 19.44
C GLN A 476 35.92 28.48 19.31
N LEU A 477 36.51 28.35 18.12
CA LEU A 477 37.89 28.73 17.84
C LEU A 477 38.07 30.26 17.91
N GLU A 478 37.18 31.03 17.28
CA GLU A 478 37.18 32.49 17.33
C GLU A 478 37.07 33.00 18.78
N LEU A 479 36.12 32.48 19.54
CA LEU A 479 35.96 32.81 20.96
C LEU A 479 37.22 32.47 21.78
N LYS A 480 37.85 31.32 21.50
CA LYS A 480 39.11 30.93 22.13
C LYS A 480 40.23 31.94 21.82
N GLN A 481 40.31 32.44 20.59
CA GLN A 481 41.30 33.46 20.21
C GLN A 481 41.03 34.79 20.92
N GLU A 482 39.79 35.27 20.93
CA GLU A 482 39.42 36.52 21.61
C GLU A 482 39.70 36.45 23.12
N ILE A 483 39.30 35.36 23.78
CA ILE A 483 39.58 35.15 25.21
C ILE A 483 41.09 35.15 25.47
N LYS A 484 41.89 34.53 24.60
CA LYS A 484 43.36 34.54 24.74
C LYS A 484 43.94 35.95 24.64
N ILE A 485 43.47 36.76 23.68
CA ILE A 485 43.88 38.17 23.53
C ILE A 485 43.51 38.98 24.77
N LEU A 486 42.29 38.80 25.28
CA LEU A 486 41.81 39.50 26.47
C LEU A 486 42.60 39.14 27.72
N ILE A 487 42.92 37.85 27.91
CA ILE A 487 43.78 37.42 29.03
C ILE A 487 45.16 38.06 28.92
N LYS A 488 45.78 38.09 27.73
CA LYS A 488 47.08 38.76 27.51
C LYS A 488 47.01 40.23 27.93
N LYS A 489 45.96 40.95 27.50
CA LYS A 489 45.74 42.36 27.89
C LYS A 489 45.57 42.53 29.41
N ILE A 490 44.77 41.69 30.06
CA ILE A 490 44.56 41.74 31.52
C ILE A 490 45.87 41.50 32.27
N LEU A 491 46.68 40.52 31.84
CA LEU A 491 47.98 40.23 32.44
C LEU A 491 48.98 41.38 32.23
N MET A 492 48.98 42.03 31.05
CA MET A 492 49.77 43.24 30.79
C MET A 492 49.37 44.43 31.68
N ILE A 493 48.07 44.64 31.91
CA ILE A 493 47.59 45.70 32.81
C ILE A 493 48.04 45.40 34.24
N ARG A 494 47.90 44.15 34.70
CA ARG A 494 48.38 43.72 36.01
C ARG A 494 49.88 43.95 36.21
N SER A 495 50.70 43.69 35.19
CA SER A 495 52.16 43.86 35.31
C SER A 495 52.60 45.32 35.26
N ARG A 496 51.85 46.19 34.58
CA ARG A 496 52.17 47.63 34.45
C ARG A 496 51.63 48.51 35.57
N TYR A 497 50.53 48.13 36.21
CA TYR A 497 49.86 48.97 37.21
C TYR A 497 49.81 48.29 38.58
N PRO A 498 50.18 48.97 39.67
CA PRO A 498 50.04 48.44 41.02
C PRO A 498 48.55 48.31 41.36
N MET A 499 48.04 47.08 41.36
CA MET A 499 46.64 46.77 41.70
C MET A 499 46.49 46.30 43.16
N PRO A 500 45.33 46.52 43.80
CA PRO A 500 45.02 45.94 45.11
C PRO A 500 45.11 44.40 45.09
N LEU A 501 45.54 43.80 46.19
CA LEU A 501 45.69 42.33 46.35
C LEU A 501 44.40 41.58 46.00
N ASP A 502 43.24 42.13 46.39
CA ASP A 502 41.94 41.53 46.12
C ASP A 502 41.64 41.46 44.61
N ALA A 503 41.96 42.52 43.86
CA ALA A 503 41.79 42.57 42.41
C ALA A 503 42.75 41.59 41.70
N ILE A 504 43.99 41.48 42.19
CA ILE A 504 44.98 40.52 41.68
C ILE A 504 44.46 39.08 41.86
N SER A 505 43.93 38.76 43.04
CA SER A 505 43.43 37.42 43.34
C SER A 505 42.22 37.02 42.49
N GLU A 506 41.31 37.96 42.18
CA GLU A 506 40.18 37.66 41.30
C GLU A 506 40.61 37.52 39.84
N ILE A 507 41.58 38.33 39.37
CA ILE A 507 42.18 38.16 38.03
C ILE A 507 42.82 36.77 37.91
N ASP A 508 43.61 36.34 38.89
CA ASP A 508 44.22 35.00 38.91
C ASP A 508 43.16 33.90 38.91
N ARG A 509 42.04 34.09 39.62
CA ARG A 509 40.92 33.15 39.63
C ARG A 509 40.24 33.07 38.26
N MET A 510 40.02 34.20 37.60
CA MET A 510 39.42 34.24 36.26
C MET A 510 40.33 33.61 35.21
N VAL A 511 41.63 33.92 35.23
CA VAL A 511 42.62 33.33 34.31
C VAL A 511 42.71 31.81 34.51
N ASN A 512 42.67 31.33 35.76
CA ASN A 512 42.63 29.90 36.05
C ASN A 512 41.33 29.22 35.59
N LYS A 513 40.17 29.88 35.72
CA LYS A 513 38.91 29.37 35.18
C LYS A 513 38.92 29.32 33.66
N ALA A 514 39.39 30.38 33.01
CA ALA A 514 39.53 30.43 31.56
C ALA A 514 40.51 29.36 31.06
N SER A 515 41.62 29.12 31.76
CA SER A 515 42.57 28.05 31.41
C SER A 515 41.91 26.66 31.32
N ARG A 516 40.92 26.36 32.18
CA ARG A 516 40.15 25.11 32.08
C ARG A 516 39.32 25.01 30.79
N PHE A 517 38.85 26.14 30.25
CA PHE A 517 38.16 26.19 28.95
C PHE A 517 39.07 25.83 27.76
N PHE A 518 40.39 25.99 27.92
CA PHE A 518 41.40 25.59 26.94
C PHE A 518 41.99 24.19 27.19
N GLY A 519 41.47 23.44 28.16
CA GLY A 519 41.94 22.08 28.46
C GLY A 519 43.21 21.99 29.32
N GLY A 520 43.64 23.07 29.98
CA GLY A 520 44.81 23.03 30.86
C GLY A 520 45.53 24.37 31.01
N LYS A 521 46.77 24.35 31.53
CA LYS A 521 47.57 25.57 31.74
C LYS A 521 47.81 26.29 30.40
N MET A 522 47.36 27.54 30.29
CA MET A 522 47.68 28.39 29.14
C MET A 522 49.13 28.86 29.23
N HIS A 523 49.92 28.62 28.20
CA HIS A 523 51.23 29.24 28.01
C HIS A 523 51.06 30.53 27.21
N PHE A 524 51.38 31.66 27.84
CA PHE A 524 51.56 32.93 27.16
C PHE A 524 53.07 33.07 26.93
N ASN A 525 53.50 32.94 25.68
CA ASN A 525 54.87 33.30 25.33
C ASN A 525 54.94 34.84 25.38
N ASP A 526 55.90 35.37 26.12
CA ASP A 526 56.09 36.81 26.33
C ASP A 526 56.75 37.53 25.14
N GLU A 527 56.94 36.84 24.01
CA GLU A 527 57.45 37.41 22.76
C GLU A 527 56.31 37.53 21.74
N ASP A 528 55.66 38.70 21.72
CA ASP A 528 54.98 39.34 20.57
C ASP A 528 54.29 40.64 21.01
#